data_AF-A0A391NKY2-F1
#
_entry.id   AF-A0A391NKY2-F1
#
_cell.length_a   1.000
_cell.length_b   1.000
_cell.length_c   1.000
_cell.angle_alpha   90.00
_cell.angle_beta   90.00
_cell.angle_gamma   90.00
#
_symmetry.space_group_name_H-M   'P 1'
#
loop_
_entity.id
_entity.type
_entity.pdbx_description
1 polymer ?
#
loop_
_entity_poly.entity_id
_entity_poly.type
_entity_poly.pdbx_seq_one_letter_code
_entity_poly.pdbx_strand_id
1 'polypeptide(L)' 'MSFVVKGGAWTNVEDSVCLAGVSKYGLQAWPRIASLIPRKSAKQ' A
#
# COMPACT_ATOMS: atom_id res chain seq x y z
N MET A 1 -15.13 -20.60 8.30
CA MET A 1 -15.02 -19.13 8.39
C MET A 1 -13.79 -18.68 7.61
N SER A 2 -13.97 -18.15 6.40
CA SER A 2 -12.85 -17.57 5.63
C SER A 2 -12.60 -16.15 6.12
N PHE A 3 -11.53 -15.97 6.89
CA PHE A 3 -11.05 -14.64 7.25
C PHE A 3 -10.57 -13.96 5.96
N VAL A 4 -11.36 -13.03 5.42
CA VAL A 4 -10.89 -12.17 4.34
C VAL A 4 -9.87 -11.24 4.95
N VAL A 5 -8.58 -11.59 4.85
CA VAL A 5 -7.48 -10.69 5.21
C VAL A 5 -7.64 -9.46 4.32
N LYS A 6 -7.98 -8.32 4.92
CA LYS A 6 -8.06 -7.04 4.19
C LYS A 6 -6.66 -6.74 3.67
N GLY A 7 -6.51 -6.75 2.35
CA GLY A 7 -5.21 -6.62 1.66
C GLY A 7 -4.46 -7.95 1.62
N GLY A 8 -4.83 -8.83 0.67
CA GLY A 8 -4.11 -10.09 0.42
C GLY A 8 -2.63 -9.88 0.08
N ALA A 9 -1.96 -10.93 -0.40
CA ALA A 9 -0.54 -10.89 -0.75
C ALA A 9 -0.19 -9.65 -1.59
N TRP A 10 0.96 -9.03 -1.30
CA TRP A 10 1.48 -7.91 -2.08
C TRP A 10 1.70 -8.37 -3.52
N THR A 11 1.13 -7.62 -4.45
CA THR A 11 1.36 -7.80 -5.88
C THR A 11 2.48 -6.87 -6.34
N ASN A 12 3.21 -7.27 -7.39
CA ASN A 12 4.30 -6.46 -7.95
C ASN A 12 3.85 -5.05 -8.38
N VAL A 13 2.57 -4.90 -8.73
CA VAL A 13 1.97 -3.60 -9.08
C VAL A 13 1.84 -2.71 -7.85
N GLU A 14 1.32 -3.24 -6.73
CA GLU A 14 1.22 -2.50 -5.48
C GLU A 14 2.61 -2.05 -4.99
N ASP A 15 3.61 -2.92 -5.11
CA ASP A 15 4.99 -2.62 -4.70
C ASP A 15 5.61 -1.49 -5.54
N SER A 16 5.39 -1.52 -6.86
CA SER A 16 5.83 -0.46 -7.77
C SER A 16 5.17 0.89 -7.45
N VAL A 17 3.88 0.89 -7.09
CA VAL A 17 3.16 2.10 -6.66
C VAL A 17 3.70 2.61 -5.32
N CYS A 18 4.04 1.71 -4.41
CA CYS A 18 4.65 2.05 -3.13
C CYS A 18 6.02 2.71 -3.35
N LEU A 19 6.87 2.12 -4.19
CA LEU A 19 8.19 2.64 -4.53
C LEU A 19 8.11 4.01 -5.21
N ALA A 20 7.21 4.17 -6.19
CA ALA A 20 6.96 5.44 -6.86
C ALA A 20 6.40 6.50 -5.89
N GLY A 21 5.52 6.10 -4.98
CA GLY A 21 4.97 6.95 -3.92
C GLY A 21 6.04 7.45 -2.95
N VAL A 22 6.95 6.57 -2.51
CA VAL A 22 8.09 6.94 -1.66
C VAL A 22 9.03 7.88 -2.38
N SER A 23 9.33 7.63 -3.67
CA SER A 23 10.16 8.52 -4.47
C SER A 23 9.53 9.91 -4.66
N LYS A 24 8.19 9.99 -4.79
CA LYS A 24 7.48 11.24 -5.04
C LYS A 24 7.14 12.05 -3.79
N TYR A 25 6.77 11.38 -2.69
CA TYR A 25 6.25 12.03 -1.48
C TYR A 25 7.15 11.86 -0.24
N GLY A 26 8.18 11.02 -0.32
CA GLY A 26 9.09 10.72 0.78
C GLY A 26 8.48 9.78 1.83
N LEU A 27 9.33 9.40 2.80
CA LEU A 27 9.02 8.41 3.85
C LEU A 27 8.04 8.90 4.93
N GLN A 28 7.62 10.16 4.87
CA GLN A 28 6.72 10.77 5.85
C GLN A 28 5.27 10.82 5.37
N ALA A 29 5.03 10.48 4.10
CA ALA A 29 3.71 10.55 3.46
C ALA A 29 3.05 9.18 3.24
N TRP A 30 3.33 8.19 4.11
CA TRP A 30 2.68 6.87 4.09
C TRP A 30 1.16 6.87 3.98
N PRO A 31 0.38 7.71 4.70
CA PRO A 31 -1.07 7.73 4.54
C PRO A 31 -1.51 8.14 3.13
N ARG A 32 -0.71 8.97 2.43
CA ARG A 32 -0.96 9.34 1.03
C ARG A 32 -0.60 8.21 0.08
N ILE A 33 0.50 7.49 0.33
CA ILE A 33 0.91 6.32 -0.48
C ILE A 33 -0.09 5.17 -0.31
N ALA A 34 -0.52 4.88 0.92
CA ALA A 34 -1.54 3.87 1.21
C ALA A 34 -2.90 4.21 0.58
N SER A 35 -3.24 5.49 0.45
CA SER A 35 -4.46 5.91 -0.25
C SER A 35 -4.43 5.60 -1.76
N LEU A 36 -3.24 5.45 -2.35
CA LEU A 36 -3.07 5.06 -3.75
C LEU A 36 -3.21 3.55 -3.97
N ILE A 37 -3.11 2.74 -2.90
CA ILE A 37 -3.15 1.29 -2.98
C ILE A 37 -4.49 0.79 -2.42
N PRO A 38 -5.49 0.49 -3.28
CA PRO A 38 -6.79 0.04 -2.81
C PRO A 38 -6.64 -1.29 -2.05
N ARG A 39 -7.26 -1.37 -0.87
CA ARG A 39 -7.24 -2.51 0.07
C ARG A 39 -5.99 -2.71 0.94
N LYS A 40 -4.96 -1.85 0.87
CA LYS A 40 -3.82 -1.88 1.79
C LYS A 40 -3.91 -0.67 2.74
N SER A 41 -3.92 -0.89 4.06
CA SER A 41 -3.90 0.20 5.04
C SER A 41 -2.47 0.63 5.35
N ALA A 42 -2.26 1.91 5.68
CA ALA A 42 -0.94 2.47 6.04
C ALA A 42 -0.27 1.81 7.27
N LYS A 43 -1.01 0.99 8.02
CA LYS A 43 -0.58 0.32 9.25
C LYS A 43 -0.39 -1.20 9.09
N GLN A 44 -0.60 -1.75 7.89
CA GLN A 44 -0.46 -3.18 7.63
C GLN A 44 0.99 -3.63 7.60
#